data_AF-A0A1G9WIP2-F1
#
_entry.id   AF-A0A1G9WIP2-F1
#
_cell.length_a   1.000
_cell.length_b   1.000
_cell.length_c   1.000
_cell.angle_alpha   90.00
_cell.angle_beta   90.00
_cell.angle_gamma   90.00
#
_symmetry.space_group_name_H-M   'P 1'
#
loop_
_entity.id
_entity.type
_entity.pdbx_description
1 polymer ?
#
loop_
_entity_poly.entity_id
_entity_poly.type
_entity_poly.pdbx_seq_one_letter_code
_entity_poly.pdbx_strand_id
1 'polypeptide(L)' 'MSKSEKRWRRLYLFLMIFIYAIFAPITVTEWLAGSGGFPYTAIVVGIALPFMRKNHLNSIRQKEHRESA' A
#
# COMPACT_ATOMS: atom_id res chain seq x y z
N MET A 1 -19.56 5.71 -3.20
CA MET A 1 -18.17 5.53 -3.69
C MET A 1 -18.18 5.55 -5.20
N SER A 2 -17.47 6.52 -5.75
CA SER A 2 -17.19 6.58 -7.18
C SER A 2 -16.55 5.32 -7.73
N LYS A 3 -16.73 5.10 -9.04
CA LYS A 3 -16.08 4.01 -9.78
C LYS A 3 -14.55 4.09 -9.64
N SER A 4 -13.99 5.30 -9.58
CA SER A 4 -12.57 5.55 -9.36
C SER A 4 -12.12 5.08 -7.97
N GLU A 5 -12.82 5.50 -6.91
CA GLU A 5 -12.50 5.11 -5.53
C GLU A 5 -12.56 3.58 -5.34
N LYS A 6 -13.57 2.91 -5.92
CA LYS A 6 -13.70 1.44 -5.89
C LYS A 6 -12.50 0.74 -6.57
N ARG A 7 -12.08 1.23 -7.74
CA ARG A 7 -10.94 0.67 -8.48
C ARG A 7 -9.64 0.81 -7.69
N TRP A 8 -9.38 1.99 -7.13
CA TRP A 8 -8.20 2.24 -6.31
C TRP A 8 -8.17 1.42 -5.02
N ARG A 9 -9.31 1.29 -4.33
CA ARG A 9 -9.40 0.40 -3.15
C ARG A 9 -9.02 -1.03 -3.48
N ARG A 10 -9.44 -1.55 -4.64
CA ARG A 10 -9.09 -2.90 -5.08
C ARG A 10 -7.59 -3.03 -5.40
N LEU A 11 -7.01 -2.06 -6.08
CA LEU A 11 -5.57 -2.03 -6.33
C LEU A 11 -4.76 -2.00 -5.02
N TYR A 12 -5.15 -1.15 -4.07
CA TYR A 12 -4.51 -1.13 -2.75
C TYR A 12 -4.64 -2.45 -2.01
N LEU A 13 -5.77 -3.16 -2.14
CA LEU A 13 -5.92 -4.48 -1.53
C LEU A 13 -4.93 -5.49 -2.13
N PHE A 14 -4.83 -5.57 -3.45
CA PHE A 14 -3.85 -6.45 -4.12
C PHE A 14 -2.42 -6.09 -3.73
N LEU A 15 -2.11 -4.80 -3.69
CA LEU A 15 -0.79 -4.30 -3.31
C LEU A 15 -0.46 -4.64 -1.84
N MET A 16 -1.41 -4.46 -0.92
CA MET A 16 -1.24 -4.86 0.48
C MET A 16 -1.01 -6.37 0.61
N ILE A 17 -1.79 -7.19 -0.09
CA ILE A 17 -1.61 -8.66 -0.05
C ILE A 17 -0.22 -9.04 -0.56
N PHE A 18 0.19 -8.51 -1.72
CA PHE A 18 1.51 -8.80 -2.27
C PHE A 18 2.62 -8.39 -1.30
N ILE A 19 2.54 -7.19 -0.73
CA ILE A 19 3.61 -6.67 0.13
C ILE A 19 3.68 -7.38 1.48
N TYR A 20 2.55 -7.63 2.13
CA TYR A 20 2.55 -8.24 3.45
C TYR A 20 2.58 -9.76 3.43
N ALA A 21 2.04 -10.42 2.40
CA ALA A 21 1.98 -11.88 2.34
C ALA A 21 3.12 -12.52 1.53
N ILE A 22 3.79 -11.75 0.66
CA ILE A 22 4.84 -12.28 -0.21
C ILE A 22 6.15 -11.52 0.03
N PHE A 23 6.20 -10.22 -0.27
CA PHE A 23 7.44 -9.46 -0.21
C PHE A 23 8.05 -9.43 1.19
N ALA A 24 7.30 -8.96 2.20
CA ALA A 24 7.82 -8.84 3.57
C ALA A 24 8.25 -10.20 4.16
N PRO A 25 7.48 -11.30 4.04
CA PRO A 25 7.92 -12.61 4.50
C PRO A 25 9.20 -13.08 3.84
N ILE A 26 9.35 -12.91 2.52
CA ILE A 26 10.57 -13.29 1.80
C ILE A 26 11.76 -12.49 2.31
N THR A 27 11.66 -11.15 2.34
CA THR A 27 12.78 -10.29 2.77
C THR A 27 13.16 -10.54 4.23
N VAL A 28 12.19 -10.81 5.12
CA VAL A 28 12.46 -11.18 6.51
C VAL A 28 13.13 -12.56 6.59
N THR A 29 12.69 -13.53 5.79
CA THR A 29 13.29 -14.88 5.76
C THR A 29 14.72 -14.83 5.25
N GLU A 30 15.00 -14.07 4.19
CA GLU A 30 16.37 -13.87 3.67
C GLU A 30 17.27 -13.20 4.71
N TRP A 31 16.75 -12.20 5.42
CA TRP A 31 17.48 -11.55 6.50
C TRP A 31 17.81 -12.53 7.65
N LEU A 32 16.82 -13.32 8.08
CA LEU A 32 17.01 -14.29 9.16
C LEU A 32 17.88 -15.49 8.76
N ALA A 33 17.88 -15.87 7.49
CA ALA A 33 18.75 -16.92 6.94
C ALA A 33 20.21 -16.46 6.77
N GLY A 34 20.51 -15.17 7.02
CA GLY A 34 21.85 -14.60 6.89
C GLY A 34 22.29 -14.41 5.43
N SER A 35 21.41 -14.64 4.45
CA SER A 35 21.67 -14.42 3.03
C SER A 35 21.33 -13.00 2.57
N GLY A 36 20.54 -12.26 3.35
CA GLY A 36 20.08 -10.91 3.04
C GLY A 36 20.44 -9.87 4.11
N GLY A 37 20.49 -8.60 3.69
CA GLY A 37 20.62 -7.46 4.60
C GLY A 37 19.33 -7.14 5.37
N PHE A 38 19.42 -6.23 6.34
CA PHE A 38 18.25 -5.81 7.12
C PHE A 38 17.12 -5.24 6.21
N PRO A 39 15.85 -5.62 6.42
CA PRO A 39 14.75 -5.38 5.47
C PRO A 39 14.16 -3.96 5.57
N TYR A 40 14.99 -2.91 5.43
CA TYR A 40 14.56 -1.51 5.52
C TYR A 40 13.41 -1.18 4.57
N THR A 41 13.45 -1.71 3.34
CA THR A 41 12.43 -1.50 2.32
C THR A 41 11.07 -2.06 2.74
N ALA A 42 11.04 -3.26 3.32
CA ALA A 42 9.80 -3.86 3.83
C ALA A 42 9.17 -3.03 4.95
N ILE A 43 9.99 -2.46 5.84
CA ILE A 43 9.52 -1.59 6.92
C ILE A 43 8.96 -0.28 6.35
N VAL A 44 9.74 0.41 5.51
CA VAL A 44 9.34 1.70 4.91
C VAL A 44 8.05 1.53 4.12
N VAL A 45 7.97 0.52 3.26
CA VAL A 45 6.78 0.29 2.44
C VAL A 45 5.61 -0.17 3.30
N GLY A 46 5.84 -1.03 4.30
CA GLY A 46 4.83 -1.46 5.25
C GLY A 46 4.17 -0.31 6.02
N ILE A 47 4.90 0.78 6.28
CA ILE A 47 4.36 2.00 6.91
C ILE A 47 3.78 2.95 5.86
N ALA A 48 4.47 3.20 4.76
CA ALA A 48 4.08 4.19 3.77
C ALA A 48 2.76 3.84 3.06
N LEU A 49 2.52 2.55 2.77
CA LEU A 49 1.37 2.11 1.98
C LEU A 49 0.01 2.44 2.62
N PRO A 50 -0.21 2.20 3.93
CA PRO A 50 -1.40 2.66 4.63
C PRO A 50 -1.62 4.18 4.53
N PHE A 51 -0.57 4.99 4.71
CA PHE A 51 -0.68 6.45 4.65
C PHE A 51 -0.96 6.94 3.24
N MET A 52 -0.26 6.41 2.23
CA MET A 52 -0.52 6.70 0.82
C MET A 52 -1.95 6.35 0.43
N ARG A 53 -2.45 5.19 0.87
CA ARG A 53 -3.84 4.78 0.63
C ARG A 53 -4.82 5.78 1.22
N LYS A 54 -4.64 6.19 2.48
CA LYS A 54 -5.54 7.17 3.13
C LYS A 54 -5.50 8.52 2.40
N ASN A 55 -4.30 9.02 2.10
CA ASN A 55 -4.12 10.30 1.43
C ASN A 55 -4.74 10.31 0.04
N HIS A 56 -4.47 9.29 -0.76
CA HIS A 56 -4.98 9.19 -2.12
C HIS A 56 -6.50 9.01 -2.19
N LEU A 57 -7.09 8.18 -1.32
CA LEU A 57 -8.55 8.05 -1.29
C LEU A 57 -9.22 9.35 -0.83
N ASN A 58 -8.59 10.11 0.07
CA ASN A 58 -9.10 11.41 0.48
C ASN A 58 -9.02 12.43 -0.66
N SER A 59 -7.93 12.44 -1.44
CA SER A 59 -7.79 13.35 -2.57
C SER A 59 -8.80 13.06 -3.69
N ILE A 60 -9.13 11.80 -3.94
CA ILE A 60 -10.21 11.41 -4.88
C ILE A 60 -11.55 11.97 -4.41
N ARG A 61 -11.89 11.78 -3.13
CA ARG A 61 -13.16 12.29 -2.56
C ARG A 61 -13.25 13.81 -2.65
N GLN A 62 -12.17 14.52 -2.33
CA GLN A 62 -12.15 15.99 -2.41
C GLN A 62 -12.34 16.49 -3.85
N LYS A 63 -11.73 15.82 -4.84
CA LYS A 63 -11.93 16.16 -6.26
C LYS A 63 -13.38 15.97 -6.68
N GLU A 64 -14.00 14.86 -6.30
CA GLU A 64 -15.40 14.58 -6.61
C GLU A 64 -16.37 15.57 -5.94
N HIS A 65 -16.08 15.99 -4.70
CA HIS A 65 -16.85 17.04 -4.03
C HIS A 65 -16.75 18.40 -4.73
N ARG A 66 -15.57 18.77 -5.26
CA ARG A 66 -15.39 20.03 -6.01
C ARG A 66 -16.06 20.02 -7.38
N GLU A 67 -16.17 18.87 -8.03
CA GLU A 67 -16.83 18.74 -9.35
C GLU A 67 -18.36 18.69 -9.24
N SER A 68 -18.91 18.44 -8.05
CA SER A 68 -20.36 18.34 -7.79
C SER A 68 -20.97 19.60 -7.14
N ALA A 69 -20.16 20.63 -6.88
CA ALA A 69 -20.53 21.89 -6.24
C ALA A 69 -20.46 23.04 -7.27
#